data_AF-A0A8J2LQK7-F1
#
_entry.id   AF-A0A8J2LQK7-F1
#
_cell.length_a   1.000
_cell.length_b   1.000
_cell.length_c   1.000
_cell.angle_alpha   90.00
_cell.angle_beta   90.00
_cell.angle_gamma   90.00
#
_symmetry.space_group_name_H-M   'P 1'
#
loop_
_entity.id
_entity.type
_entity.pdbx_description
1 polymer ?
#
loop_
_entity_poly.entity_id
_entity_poly.type
_entity_poly.pdbx_seq_one_letter_code
_entity_poly.pdbx_strand_id
1 'polypeptide(L)'
;MQWNGLYGCSYCLHKESGHYYSPHITSDLRSNEEYRTICQMISRNVPVNTFGVRYASPFTELTYFDMILGFPPCIMHTVYLGVCRTLTEKLLTSKPDGHYYISPNEIQQIDNYLLAIKPPSRVSRTPRSLKLLA
;
A
#
# COMPACT_ATOMS: atom_id res chain seq x y z
N MET A 1 -11.20 -1.86 -4.43
CA MET A 1 -12.16 -1.75 -3.30
C MET A 1 -12.42 -0.29 -2.99
N GLN A 2 -13.67 0.07 -2.67
CA GLN A 2 -14.03 1.43 -2.27
C GLN A 2 -14.36 1.48 -0.78
N TRP A 3 -13.77 2.44 -0.08
CA TRP A 3 -13.87 2.58 1.37
C TRP A 3 -14.51 3.92 1.77
N ASN A 4 -15.17 3.97 2.93
CA ASN A 4 -15.48 5.23 3.59
C ASN A 4 -14.20 5.78 4.24
N GLY A 5 -14.07 7.10 4.34
CA GLY A 5 -12.86 7.73 4.87
C GLY A 5 -12.64 7.51 6.38
N LEU A 6 -13.48 6.71 7.05
CA LEU A 6 -13.39 6.41 8.48
C LEU A 6 -12.68 5.06 8.73
N TYR A 7 -12.95 4.06 7.88
CA TYR A 7 -12.27 2.76 7.86
C TYR A 7 -11.64 2.55 6.48
N GLY A 8 -10.74 3.46 6.12
CA GLY A 8 -10.18 3.57 4.77
C GLY A 8 -9.19 2.47 4.39
N CYS A 9 -8.74 1.69 5.36
CA CYS A 9 -7.73 0.65 5.16
C CYS A 9 -8.33 -0.67 4.69
N SER A 10 -7.68 -1.30 3.71
CA SER A 10 -7.98 -2.66 3.26
C SER A 10 -7.43 -3.78 4.13
N TYR A 11 -6.48 -3.51 5.02
CA TYR A 11 -5.79 -4.50 5.87
C TYR A 11 -6.24 -4.49 7.33
N CYS A 12 -6.59 -3.34 7.89
CA CYS A 12 -6.95 -3.19 9.29
C CYS A 12 -8.26 -2.41 9.46
N LEU A 13 -8.84 -2.54 10.64
CA LEU A 13 -10.07 -1.88 11.08
C LEU A 13 -9.79 -0.54 11.76
N HIS A 14 -8.65 0.09 11.44
CA HIS A 14 -8.27 1.36 12.07
C HIS A 14 -9.32 2.43 11.75
N LYS A 15 -9.79 3.09 12.80
CA LYS A 15 -10.91 4.03 12.75
C LYS A 15 -10.40 5.45 12.93
N GLU A 16 -10.01 6.10 11.84
CA GLU A 16 -9.65 7.52 11.85
C GLU A 16 -10.17 8.24 10.61
N SER A 17 -10.70 9.44 10.81
CA SER A 17 -11.06 10.35 9.74
C SER A 17 -9.83 11.14 9.30
N GLY A 18 -9.18 10.72 8.22
CA GLY A 18 -8.04 11.45 7.67
C GLY A 18 -7.09 10.58 6.85
N HIS A 19 -6.14 11.22 6.18
CA HIS A 19 -5.07 10.54 5.43
C HIS A 19 -3.81 10.27 6.26
N TYR A 20 -3.83 10.59 7.56
CA TYR A 20 -2.67 10.44 8.43
C TYR A 20 -2.76 9.13 9.21
N TYR A 21 -1.81 8.23 8.98
CA TYR A 21 -1.69 6.98 9.73
C TYR A 21 -0.41 7.10 10.54
N SER A 22 -0.51 7.08 11.86
CA SER A 22 0.67 7.02 12.71
C SER A 22 1.21 5.58 12.74
N PRO A 23 2.53 5.36 12.57
CA PRO A 23 3.14 4.03 12.55
C PRO A 23 3.04 3.27 13.88
N HIS A 24 2.61 3.93 14.96
CA HIS A 24 2.43 3.34 16.28
C HIS A 24 1.01 2.87 16.57
N ILE A 25 0.09 3.02 15.63
CA ILE A 25 -1.31 2.63 15.82
C ILE A 25 -1.43 1.13 15.62
N THR A 26 -1.93 0.44 16.64
CA THR A 26 -2.36 -0.95 16.56
C THR A 26 -3.87 -1.00 16.34
N SER A 27 -4.29 -1.84 15.41
CA SER A 27 -5.71 -2.08 15.11
C SER A 27 -5.89 -3.52 14.63
N ASP A 28 -7.09 -4.05 14.84
CA ASP A 28 -7.45 -5.38 14.41
C ASP A 28 -7.32 -5.52 12.89
N LEU A 29 -6.78 -6.65 12.45
CA LEU A 29 -6.66 -6.97 11.03
C LEU A 29 -8.02 -7.41 10.48
N ARG A 30 -8.27 -7.13 9.21
CA ARG A 30 -9.46 -7.61 8.51
C ARG A 30 -9.30 -9.08 8.16
N SER A 31 -10.38 -9.83 8.27
CA SER A 31 -10.49 -11.17 7.72
C SER A 31 -11.14 -11.16 6.32
N ASN A 32 -10.64 -12.01 5.43
CA ASN A 32 -11.24 -12.27 4.11
C ASN A 32 -12.69 -12.79 4.24
N GLU A 33 -12.96 -13.65 5.22
CA GLU A 33 -14.29 -14.23 5.45
C GLU A 33 -15.30 -13.17 5.91
N GLU A 34 -14.91 -12.34 6.88
CA GLU A 34 -15.73 -11.23 7.36
C GLU A 34 -16.00 -10.22 6.25
N TYR A 35 -14.98 -9.87 5.46
CA TYR A 35 -15.13 -8.96 4.33
C TYR A 35 -16.14 -9.47 3.30
N ARG A 36 -16.07 -10.77 2.96
CA ARG A 36 -17.00 -11.41 2.03
C ARG A 36 -18.42 -11.42 2.59
N THR A 37 -18.57 -11.70 3.87
CA THR A 37 -19.87 -11.64 4.56
C THR A 37 -20.47 -10.24 4.50
N ILE A 38 -19.68 -9.20 4.80
CA ILE A 38 -20.09 -7.80 4.67
C ILE A 38 -20.52 -7.48 3.24
N CYS A 39 -19.75 -7.90 2.22
CA CYS A 39 -20.09 -7.68 0.82
C CYS A 39 -21.40 -8.35 0.41
N GLN A 40 -21.67 -9.57 0.90
CA GLN A 40 -22.94 -10.27 0.66
C GLN A 40 -24.12 -9.52 1.31
N MET A 41 -23.94 -9.04 2.55
CA MET A 41 -24.97 -8.25 3.26
C MET A 41 -25.26 -6.92 2.54
N ILE A 42 -24.22 -6.21 2.09
CA ILE A 42 -24.36 -4.98 1.29
C ILE A 42 -25.13 -5.26 0.00
N SER A 43 -24.79 -6.35 -0.71
CA SER A 43 -25.46 -6.72 -1.97
C SER A 43 -26.94 -7.05 -1.79
N ARG A 44 -27.32 -7.50 -0.59
CA ARG A 44 -28.71 -7.80 -0.20
C ARG A 44 -29.44 -6.62 0.45
N ASN A 45 -28.81 -5.44 0.52
CA ASN A 45 -29.32 -4.27 1.25
C ASN A 45 -29.67 -4.56 2.72
N VAL A 46 -28.95 -5.49 3.35
CA VAL A 46 -29.11 -5.77 4.78
C VAL A 46 -28.31 -4.74 5.57
N PRO A 47 -28.92 -4.04 6.55
CA PRO A 47 -28.19 -3.09 7.38
C PRO A 47 -27.15 -3.81 8.23
N VAL A 48 -25.88 -3.49 8.02
CA VAL A 48 -24.73 -4.04 8.73
C VAL A 48 -23.69 -2.95 8.98
N ASN A 49 -22.86 -3.11 10.00
CA ASN A 49 -21.65 -2.32 10.11
C ASN A 49 -20.69 -2.72 8.97
N THR A 50 -20.55 -1.84 7.97
CA THR A 50 -19.74 -2.16 6.80
C THR A 50 -18.24 -2.03 7.05
N PHE A 51 -17.83 -1.50 8.21
CA PHE A 51 -16.43 -1.13 8.48
C PHE A 51 -15.81 -0.40 7.28
N GLY A 52 -16.58 0.51 6.70
CA GLY A 52 -16.19 1.31 5.55
C GLY A 52 -16.29 0.67 4.18
N VAL A 53 -16.64 -0.60 4.02
CA VAL A 53 -16.96 -1.14 2.69
C VAL A 53 -18.15 -0.37 2.11
N ARG A 54 -17.99 0.26 0.95
CA ARG A 54 -19.08 0.97 0.26
C ARG A 54 -19.87 0.07 -0.66
N TYR A 55 -19.17 -0.77 -1.41
CA TYR A 55 -19.74 -1.64 -2.44
C TYR A 55 -19.00 -2.98 -2.46
N ALA A 56 -19.73 -4.04 -2.80
CA ALA A 56 -19.13 -5.33 -3.11
C ALA A 56 -18.29 -5.21 -4.39
N SER A 57 -17.05 -5.68 -4.33
CA SER A 57 -16.16 -5.69 -5.48
C SER A 57 -16.44 -6.93 -6.33
N PRO A 58 -16.39 -6.89 -7.68
CA PRO A 58 -16.56 -8.10 -8.51
C PRO A 58 -15.60 -9.25 -8.15
N PHE A 59 -14.39 -8.92 -7.67
CA PHE A 59 -13.42 -9.88 -7.15
C PHE A 59 -13.93 -10.74 -5.98
N THR A 60 -15.01 -10.35 -5.28
CA THR A 60 -15.62 -11.22 -4.25
C THR A 60 -16.23 -12.50 -4.83
N GLU A 61 -16.51 -12.55 -6.13
CA GLU A 61 -17.01 -13.76 -6.80
C GLU A 61 -15.90 -14.80 -7.02
N LEU A 62 -14.63 -14.39 -6.98
CA LEU A 62 -13.50 -15.30 -7.12
C LEU A 62 -13.29 -16.08 -5.81
N THR A 63 -13.66 -17.36 -5.78
CA THR A 63 -13.65 -18.20 -4.56
C THR A 63 -12.28 -18.29 -3.89
N TYR A 64 -11.21 -18.38 -4.67
CA TYR A 64 -9.84 -18.58 -4.17
C TYR A 64 -9.05 -17.27 -3.99
N PHE A 65 -9.64 -16.12 -4.31
CA PHE A 65 -8.97 -14.85 -4.18
C PHE A 65 -9.14 -14.30 -2.76
N ASP A 66 -8.04 -13.98 -2.08
CA ASP A 66 -8.11 -13.33 -0.78
C ASP A 66 -8.39 -11.83 -0.95
N MET A 67 -9.53 -11.35 -0.46
CA MET A 67 -9.93 -9.96 -0.62
C MET A 67 -9.07 -8.97 0.19
N ILE A 68 -8.34 -9.43 1.19
CA ILE A 68 -7.49 -8.61 2.06
C ILE A 68 -6.04 -8.66 1.56
N LEU A 69 -5.51 -9.85 1.30
CA LEU A 69 -4.12 -10.09 0.94
C LEU A 69 -3.86 -10.18 -0.57
N GLY A 70 -4.90 -10.46 -1.37
CA GLY A 70 -4.77 -10.65 -2.82
C GLY A 70 -4.59 -9.34 -3.60
N PHE A 71 -4.87 -8.20 -2.98
CA PHE A 71 -4.57 -6.90 -3.57
C PHE A 71 -3.18 -6.40 -3.14
N PRO A 72 -2.48 -5.66 -4.01
CA PRO A 72 -1.23 -5.03 -3.64
C PRO A 72 -1.46 -4.03 -2.49
N PRO A 73 -0.45 -3.85 -1.62
CA PRO A 73 -0.63 -3.07 -0.42
C PRO A 73 -0.97 -1.61 -0.71
N CYS A 74 -2.04 -1.13 -0.05
CA CYS A 74 -2.68 0.15 -0.34
C CYS A 74 -1.79 1.32 0.09
N ILE A 75 -1.94 2.45 -0.59
CA ILE A 75 -1.15 3.69 -0.37
C ILE A 75 -1.09 4.11 1.11
N MET A 76 -2.12 3.81 1.89
CA MET A 76 -2.17 4.11 3.32
C MET A 76 -1.07 3.35 4.11
N HIS A 77 -0.88 2.07 3.84
CA HIS A 77 0.08 1.23 4.57
C HIS A 77 1.46 1.19 3.90
N THR A 78 1.54 1.47 2.60
CA THR A 78 2.80 1.49 1.86
C THR A 78 3.47 2.85 1.92
N VAL A 79 2.75 3.91 1.54
CA VAL A 79 3.31 5.26 1.41
C VAL A 79 3.16 6.07 2.69
N TYR A 80 1.97 6.14 3.28
CA TYR A 80 1.74 7.02 4.44
C TYR A 80 2.34 6.51 5.75
N LEU A 81 2.41 5.19 5.95
CA LEU A 81 3.16 4.61 7.06
C LEU A 81 4.68 4.60 6.84
N GLY A 82 5.16 5.06 5.68
CA GLY A 82 6.59 5.12 5.38
C GLY A 82 7.22 3.76 5.08
N VAL A 83 6.45 2.67 4.94
CA VAL A 83 6.99 1.33 4.63
C VAL A 83 7.79 1.34 3.32
N CYS A 84 7.28 1.99 2.27
CA CYS A 84 8.00 2.17 1.02
C CYS A 84 9.32 2.91 1.23
N ARG A 85 9.32 3.96 2.07
CA ARG A 85 10.53 4.71 2.38
C ARG A 85 11.54 3.81 3.10
N THR A 86 11.14 3.13 4.18
CA THR A 86 12.01 2.25 4.95
C THR A 86 12.58 1.12 4.11
N LEU A 87 11.75 0.47 3.28
CA LEU A 87 12.22 -0.60 2.41
C LEU A 87 13.19 -0.07 1.34
N THR A 88 12.87 1.08 0.71
CA THR A 88 13.75 1.70 -0.29
C THR A 88 15.09 2.12 0.33
N GLU A 89 15.07 2.76 1.50
CA GLU A 89 16.29 3.12 2.23
C GLU A 89 17.13 1.87 2.56
N LYS A 90 16.50 0.80 3.05
CA LYS A 90 17.21 -0.46 3.32
C LYS A 90 17.81 -1.07 2.05
N LEU A 91 17.08 -1.14 0.95
CA LEU A 91 17.57 -1.68 -0.31
C LEU A 91 18.78 -0.89 -0.85
N LEU A 92 18.77 0.43 -0.70
CA LEU A 92 19.84 1.30 -1.20
C LEU A 92 21.07 1.39 -0.30
N THR A 93 20.93 1.12 1.01
CA THR A 93 22.01 1.33 2.01
C THR A 93 22.48 0.05 2.70
N SER A 94 21.82 -1.09 2.46
CA SER A 94 22.21 -2.37 3.07
C SER A 94 23.62 -2.76 2.65
N LYS A 95 24.34 -3.35 3.60
CA LYS A 95 25.67 -3.92 3.40
C LYS A 95 25.58 -5.30 2.74
N PRO A 96 26.69 -5.80 2.14
CA PRO A 96 26.75 -7.12 1.49
C PRO A 96 26.33 -8.32 2.35
N ASP A 97 26.40 -8.18 3.67
CA ASP A 97 26.00 -9.19 4.66
C ASP A 97 24.51 -9.12 5.02
N GLY A 98 23.78 -8.12 4.51
CA GLY A 98 22.36 -7.91 4.80
C GLY A 98 21.42 -8.62 3.83
N HIS A 99 20.21 -8.94 4.30
CA HIS A 99 19.15 -9.57 3.50
C HIS A 99 18.61 -8.73 2.33
N TYR A 100 18.98 -7.46 2.23
CA TYR A 100 18.44 -6.50 1.26
C TYR A 100 19.55 -5.86 0.41
N TYR A 101 20.70 -6.53 0.26
CA TYR A 101 21.85 -6.00 -0.46
C TYR A 101 21.60 -5.88 -1.97
N ILE A 102 21.86 -4.69 -2.51
CA ILE A 102 21.97 -4.42 -3.95
C ILE A 102 23.42 -4.03 -4.24
N SER A 103 24.02 -4.64 -5.25
CA SER A 103 25.42 -4.37 -5.58
C SER A 103 25.61 -2.92 -6.08
N PRO A 104 26.81 -2.32 -5.91
CA PRO A 104 27.09 -0.98 -6.40
C PRO A 104 26.84 -0.80 -7.92
N ASN A 105 27.05 -1.87 -8.71
CA ASN A 105 26.79 -1.84 -10.14
C ASN A 105 25.28 -1.74 -10.43
N GLU A 106 24.46 -2.52 -9.72
CA GLU A 106 23.00 -2.45 -9.84
C GLU A 106 22.46 -1.10 -9.37
N ILE A 107 23.01 -0.53 -8.29
CA ILE A 107 22.66 0.84 -7.85
C ILE A 107 22.97 1.86 -8.96
N GLN A 108 24.13 1.75 -9.61
CA GLN A 108 24.50 2.65 -10.71
C GLN A 108 23.58 2.48 -11.93
N GLN A 109 23.14 1.25 -12.23
CA GLN A 109 22.14 1.00 -13.28
C GLN A 109 20.79 1.65 -12.94
N ILE A 110 20.32 1.48 -11.69
CA ILE A 110 19.07 2.11 -11.22
C ILE A 110 19.17 3.64 -11.33
N ASP A 111 20.29 4.23 -10.90
CA ASP A 111 20.54 5.67 -10.99
C ASP A 111 20.47 6.17 -12.44
N ASN A 112 21.09 5.43 -13.38
CA ASN A 112 21.06 5.76 -14.80
C ASN A 112 19.62 5.71 -15.37
N TYR A 113 18.85 4.66 -15.04
CA TYR A 113 17.46 4.55 -15.48
C TYR A 113 16.59 5.66 -14.90
N LEU A 114 16.79 6.00 -13.64
CA LEU A 114 16.03 7.02 -12.95
C LEU A 114 16.28 8.41 -13.55
N LEU A 115 17.53 8.74 -13.88
CA LEU A 115 17.90 9.98 -14.55
C LEU A 115 17.46 10.05 -16.02
N ALA A 116 17.24 8.91 -16.67
CA ALA A 116 16.76 8.84 -18.06
C ALA A 116 15.25 9.10 -18.20
N ILE A 117 14.49 9.09 -17.10
CA ILE A 117 13.04 9.33 -17.12
C ILE A 117 12.77 10.77 -17.57
N LYS A 118 12.01 10.91 -18.67
CA LYS A 118 11.53 12.20 -19.18
C LYS A 118 10.10 12.44 -18.69
N PRO A 119 9.88 13.25 -17.65
CA PRO A 119 8.53 13.50 -17.17
C PRO A 119 7.73 14.35 -18.17
N PRO A 120 6.39 14.26 -18.17
CA PRO A 120 5.54 15.16 -18.95
C PRO A 120 5.78 16.62 -18.57
N SER A 121 5.55 17.55 -19.50
CA SER A 121 5.83 19.00 -19.31
C SER A 121 5.15 19.65 -18.10
N ARG A 122 4.06 19.05 -17.58
CA ARG A 122 3.33 19.53 -16.39
C ARG A 122 3.92 19.04 -15.06
N VAL A 123 4.89 18.12 -15.09
CA VAL A 123 5.55 17.59 -13.89
C VAL A 123 6.90 18.30 -13.76
N SER A 124 6.95 19.29 -12.87
CA SER A 124 8.14 20.13 -12.66
C SER A 124 9.25 19.42 -11.86
N ARG A 125 8.94 18.35 -11.13
CA ARG A 125 9.93 17.57 -10.38
C ARG A 125 10.44 16.41 -11.22
N THR A 126 11.69 16.48 -11.62
CA THR A 126 12.41 15.37 -12.25
C THR A 126 12.99 14.45 -11.18
N PRO A 127 13.18 13.16 -11.50
CA PRO A 127 13.94 12.26 -10.63
C PRO A 127 15.37 12.79 -10.42
N ARG A 128 15.96 12.49 -9.25
CA ARG A 128 17.30 12.96 -8.83
C ARG A 128 18.21 11.77 -8.57
N SER A 129 19.51 11.97 -8.74
CA SER A 129 20.48 10.90 -8.53
C SER A 129 20.42 10.33 -7.11
N LEU A 130 20.57 9.01 -7.01
CA LEU A 130 20.66 8.27 -5.75
C LEU A 130 21.94 8.57 -4.97
N LYS A 131 22.96 9.16 -5.62
CA LYS A 131 24.23 9.57 -4.98
C LYS A 131 24.06 10.63 -3.88
N LEU A 132 22.90 11.29 -3.82
CA LEU A 132 22.57 12.25 -2.76
C LEU A 132 22.19 11.58 -1.41
N LEU A 133 22.07 10.25 -1.38
CA LEU A 133 21.71 9.46 -0.20
C LEU A 133 22.95 8.82 0.47
N ALA A 134 24.14 8.99 -0.10
CA ALA A 134 25.40 8.45 0.39
C ALA A 134 26.12 9.42 1.34
#